data_AF-A0A7S2R070-F1
#
_entry.id   AF-A0A7S2R070-F1
#
_cell.length_a   1.000
_cell.length_b   1.000
_cell.length_c   1.000
_cell.angle_alpha   90.00
_cell.angle_beta   90.00
_cell.angle_gamma   90.00
#
_symmetry.space_group_name_H-M   'P 1'
#
loop_
_entity.id
_entity.type
_entity.pdbx_description
1 polymer ?
#
loop_
_entity_poly.entity_id
_entity_poly.type
_entity_poly.pdbx_seq_one_letter_code
_entity_poly.pdbx_strand_id
1 'polypeptide(L)'
;VRRVRALVARGSRLEPPPQTSRLVEYYSGIGAVRLALEACTDVTRAVAIDNSDAANAVYAANFGDVPRRGNIEHADADKTLAAVSLGSEDAYDDVVWTMAPPCQPYTRRGKGLASDDPRARSFAS
;
A
#
# COMPACT_ATOMS: atom_id res chain seq x y z
N VAL A 1 -5.38 18.35 3.19
CA VAL A 1 -4.20 17.57 2.75
C VAL A 1 -2.86 18.26 3.01
N ARG A 2 -2.60 19.48 2.49
CA ARG A 2 -1.32 20.20 2.71
C ARG A 2 -0.89 20.35 4.19
N ARG A 3 -1.85 20.46 5.12
CA ARG A 3 -1.60 20.55 6.58
C ARG A 3 -1.07 19.26 7.23
N VAL A 4 -1.34 18.07 6.67
CA VAL A 4 -0.91 16.79 7.27
C VAL A 4 0.57 16.52 6.98
N ARG A 5 1.03 16.79 5.74
CA ARG A 5 2.46 16.73 5.39
C ARG A 5 3.31 17.66 6.27
N ALA A 6 2.79 18.85 6.58
CA ALA A 6 3.45 19.80 7.47
C ALA A 6 3.47 19.37 8.95
N LEU A 7 2.59 18.46 9.37
CA LEU A 7 2.55 17.96 10.75
C LEU A 7 3.60 16.84 10.96
N VAL A 8 3.75 15.95 9.98
CA VAL A 8 4.76 14.87 9.98
C VAL A 8 6.17 15.43 9.93
N ALA A 9 6.39 16.54 9.23
CA ALA A 9 7.69 17.21 9.12
C ALA A 9 8.23 17.82 10.43
N ARG A 10 7.47 17.82 11.54
CA ARG A 10 7.84 18.50 12.80
C ARG A 10 8.31 17.59 13.94
N GLY A 11 8.32 16.27 13.74
CA GLY A 11 9.05 15.35 14.61
C GLY A 11 10.47 15.20 14.09
N SER A 12 11.48 15.40 14.94
CA SER A 12 12.91 15.31 14.62
C SER A 12 13.21 14.24 13.57
N ARG A 13 13.71 14.69 12.42
CA ARG A 13 14.29 13.83 11.38
C ARG A 13 15.45 13.07 12.04
N LEU A 14 15.24 11.81 12.44
CA LEU A 14 16.33 10.86 12.36
C LEU A 14 16.68 10.88 10.88
N GLU A 15 17.86 11.36 10.50
CA GLU A 15 18.21 11.38 9.07
C GLU A 15 18.09 9.94 8.57
N PRO A 16 17.11 9.63 7.71
CA PRO A 16 17.02 8.28 7.21
C PRO A 16 18.26 8.05 6.34
N PRO A 17 18.83 6.83 6.33
CA PRO A 17 19.86 6.51 5.34
C PRO A 17 19.33 6.85 3.93
N PRO A 18 20.19 7.09 2.93
CA PRO A 18 19.81 7.44 1.56
C PRO A 18 19.11 6.32 0.79
N GLN A 19 18.44 5.39 1.49
CA GLN A 19 17.71 4.30 0.92
C GLN A 19 16.38 4.84 0.40
N THR A 20 16.25 4.84 -0.92
CA THR A 20 14.97 5.02 -1.60
C THR A 20 14.24 3.68 -1.63
N SER A 21 12.92 3.72 -1.57
CA SER A 21 12.09 2.51 -1.63
C SER A 21 11.11 2.58 -2.79
N ARG A 22 10.83 1.40 -3.36
CA ARG A 22 9.79 1.19 -4.35
C ARG A 22 8.64 0.44 -3.70
N LEU A 23 7.42 0.92 -3.84
CA LEU A 23 6.28 0.47 -3.04
C LEU A 23 5.29 -0.36 -3.86
N VAL A 24 5.01 -1.57 -3.40
CA VAL A 24 3.81 -2.34 -3.80
C VAL A 24 2.83 -2.32 -2.62
N GLU A 25 1.64 -1.76 -2.83
CA GLU A 25 0.65 -1.52 -1.77
C GLU A 25 -0.69 -2.22 -2.10
N TYR A 26 -0.90 -3.39 -1.50
CA TYR A 26 -2.17 -4.12 -1.55
C TYR A 26 -3.13 -3.61 -0.48
N TYR A 27 -4.42 -3.56 -0.81
CA TYR A 27 -5.45 -2.98 0.06
C TYR A 27 -5.10 -1.52 0.40
N SER A 28 -4.70 -0.76 -0.62
CA SER A 28 -4.09 0.55 -0.42
C SER A 28 -5.00 1.55 0.27
N GLY A 29 -6.32 1.36 0.16
CA GLY A 29 -7.30 2.27 0.70
C GLY A 29 -6.99 3.71 0.28
N ILE A 30 -6.92 4.60 1.26
CA ILE A 30 -6.61 6.02 1.05
C ILE A 30 -5.10 6.34 1.10
N GLY A 31 -4.23 5.33 1.21
CA GLY A 31 -2.77 5.46 1.24
C GLY A 31 -2.19 5.82 2.61
N ALA A 32 -2.81 5.30 3.68
CA ALA A 32 -2.33 5.55 5.05
C ALA A 32 -0.94 4.91 5.30
N VAL A 33 -0.69 3.72 4.74
CA VAL A 33 0.59 3.03 4.90
C VAL A 33 1.69 3.74 4.13
N ARG A 34 1.43 4.16 2.88
CA ARG A 34 2.35 5.04 2.14
C ARG A 34 2.69 6.31 2.91
N LEU A 35 1.70 7.00 3.48
CA LEU A 35 1.95 8.22 4.26
C LEU A 35 2.91 7.97 5.45
N ALA A 36 2.76 6.82 6.13
CA ALA A 36 3.66 6.42 7.21
C ALA A 36 5.05 6.05 6.69
N LEU A 37 5.13 5.35 5.55
CA LEU A 37 6.39 4.96 4.93
C LEU A 37 7.21 6.16 4.44
N GLU A 38 6.56 7.14 3.81
CA GLU A 38 7.18 8.41 3.35
C GLU A 38 7.74 9.25 4.52
N ALA A 39 7.39 8.94 5.78
CA ALA A 39 8.00 9.55 6.95
C ALA A 39 9.38 8.94 7.30
N CYS A 40 9.67 7.74 6.80
CA CYS A 40 10.86 6.96 7.11
C CYS A 40 11.83 6.80 5.92
N THR A 41 11.33 6.88 4.69
CA THR A 41 12.10 6.67 3.45
C THR A 41 11.51 7.48 2.31
N ASP A 42 12.28 7.72 1.25
CA ASP A 42 11.75 8.32 0.02
C ASP A 42 11.14 7.24 -0.87
N VAL A 43 9.86 7.42 -1.26
CA VAL A 43 9.16 6.49 -2.15
C VAL A 43 9.26 6.99 -3.58
N THR A 44 10.15 6.38 -4.36
CA THR A 44 10.45 6.83 -5.74
C THR A 44 9.43 6.34 -6.76
N ARG A 45 8.75 5.23 -6.44
CA ARG A 45 7.70 4.65 -7.30
C ARG A 45 6.73 3.84 -6.45
N ALA A 46 5.45 3.91 -6.78
CA ALA A 46 4.41 3.17 -6.08
C ALA A 46 3.43 2.52 -7.06
N VAL A 47 3.02 1.29 -6.74
CA VAL A 47 1.89 0.61 -7.34
C VAL A 47 0.92 0.27 -6.23
N ALA A 48 -0.26 0.90 -6.26
CA ALA A 48 -1.32 0.72 -5.29
C ALA A 48 -2.49 -0.04 -5.91
N ILE A 49 -3.12 -0.94 -5.14
CA ILE A 49 -4.26 -1.74 -5.55
C ILE A 49 -5.34 -1.72 -4.46
N ASP A 50 -6.55 -1.32 -4.85
CA ASP A 50 -7.75 -1.41 -4.02
C ASP A 50 -9.00 -1.55 -4.89
N ASN A 51 -10.02 -2.23 -4.38
CA ASN A 51 -11.29 -2.42 -5.09
C ASN A 51 -12.25 -1.22 -4.96
N SER A 52 -11.99 -0.29 -4.03
CA SER A 52 -12.86 0.85 -3.73
C SER A 52 -12.54 2.08 -4.59
N ASP A 53 -13.43 2.44 -5.51
CA ASP A 53 -13.30 3.66 -6.32
C ASP A 53 -13.19 4.93 -5.48
N ALA A 54 -13.93 5.00 -4.37
CA ALA A 54 -13.89 6.14 -3.46
C ALA A 54 -12.52 6.25 -2.76
N ALA A 55 -11.95 5.12 -2.32
CA ALA A 55 -10.63 5.11 -1.70
C ALA A 55 -9.54 5.49 -2.71
N ASN A 56 -9.64 4.94 -3.94
CA ASN A 56 -8.73 5.23 -5.04
C ASN A 56 -8.73 6.71 -5.44
N ALA A 57 -9.91 7.35 -5.48
CA ALA A 57 -10.00 8.79 -5.76
C ALA A 57 -9.31 9.63 -4.68
N VAL A 58 -9.47 9.25 -3.41
CA VAL A 58 -8.78 9.93 -2.30
C VAL A 58 -7.27 9.71 -2.40
N TYR A 59 -6.81 8.48 -2.64
CA TYR A 59 -5.40 8.17 -2.83
C TYR A 59 -4.78 9.04 -3.92
N ALA A 60 -5.37 9.02 -5.12
CA ALA A 60 -4.89 9.78 -6.28
C ALA A 60 -4.83 11.29 -6.01
N ALA A 61 -5.82 11.84 -5.31
CA ALA A 61 -5.83 13.25 -4.92
C ALA A 61 -4.71 13.63 -3.93
N ASN A 62 -4.16 12.69 -3.16
CA ASN A 62 -3.10 12.94 -2.18
C ASN A 62 -1.69 12.70 -2.74
N PHE A 63 -1.52 11.68 -3.60
CA PHE A 63 -0.20 11.22 -4.04
C PHE A 63 0.08 11.46 -5.53
N GLY A 64 -0.93 11.73 -6.36
CA GLY A 64 -0.80 11.85 -7.81
C GLY A 64 -0.74 10.52 -8.56
N ASP A 65 -0.36 9.43 -7.88
CA ASP A 65 -0.44 8.07 -8.41
C ASP A 65 -1.88 7.56 -8.40
N VAL A 66 -2.30 6.93 -9.50
CA VAL A 66 -3.66 6.36 -9.64
C VAL A 66 -3.63 4.88 -9.27
N PRO A 67 -4.30 4.43 -8.18
CA PRO A 67 -4.36 3.02 -7.86
C PRO A 67 -5.08 2.20 -8.93
N ARG A 68 -4.66 0.94 -9.07
CA ARG A 68 -5.34 -0.03 -9.92
C ARG A 68 -6.59 -0.53 -9.20
N ARG A 69 -7.75 -0.30 -9.79
CA ARG A 69 -9.00 -0.89 -9.32
C ARG A 69 -9.01 -2.38 -9.61
N GLY A 70 -9.09 -3.22 -8.57
CA GLY A 70 -9.14 -4.67 -8.77
C GLY A 70 -9.38 -5.47 -7.50
N ASN A 71 -9.82 -6.72 -7.67
CA ASN A 71 -9.83 -7.71 -6.59
C ASN A 71 -8.42 -8.26 -6.41
N ILE A 72 -7.90 -8.20 -5.18
CA ILE A 72 -6.53 -8.64 -4.85
C ILE A 72 -6.38 -10.16 -4.96
N GLU A 73 -7.48 -10.92 -4.86
CA GLU A 73 -7.50 -12.37 -5.16
C GLU A 73 -7.03 -12.70 -6.59
N HIS A 74 -7.11 -11.74 -7.51
CA HIS A 74 -6.67 -11.88 -8.90
C HIS A 74 -5.45 -11.00 -9.22
N ALA A 75 -4.79 -10.44 -8.20
CA ALA A 75 -3.58 -9.67 -8.40
C ALA A 75 -2.43 -10.60 -8.84
N ASP A 76 -1.63 -10.10 -9.78
CA ASP A 76 -0.47 -10.81 -10.32
C ASP A 76 0.78 -10.14 -9.76
N ALA A 77 1.46 -10.86 -8.86
CA ALA A 77 2.62 -10.34 -8.14
C ALA A 77 3.73 -9.90 -9.12
N ASP A 78 3.99 -10.68 -10.17
CA ASP A 78 5.01 -10.36 -11.17
C ASP A 78 4.65 -9.07 -11.91
N LYS A 79 3.37 -8.87 -12.26
CA LYS A 79 2.91 -7.61 -12.88
C LYS A 79 2.94 -6.42 -11.93
N THR A 80 2.76 -6.63 -10.63
CA THR A 80 2.89 -5.53 -9.65
C THR A 80 4.33 -5.13 -9.44
N LEU A 81 5.22 -6.12 -9.35
CA LEU A 81 6.65 -5.92 -9.24
C LEU A 81 7.20 -5.25 -10.49
N ALA A 82 6.92 -5.77 -11.68
CA ALA A 82 7.36 -5.19 -12.95
C ALA A 82 6.92 -3.72 -13.12
N ALA A 83 5.83 -3.33 -12.47
CA ALA A 83 5.32 -1.97 -12.54
C ALA A 83 6.04 -0.99 -11.61
N VAL A 84 6.77 -1.49 -10.60
CA VAL A 84 7.73 -0.70 -9.82
C VAL A 84 9.18 -0.89 -10.27
N SER A 85 9.49 -1.97 -11.00
CA SER A 85 10.81 -2.19 -11.60
C SER A 85 11.13 -1.18 -12.73
N LEU A 86 12.39 -0.80 -12.80
CA LEU A 86 13.09 -0.02 -13.81
C LEU A 86 13.90 -0.89 -14.80
N GLY A 87 14.06 -2.20 -14.53
CA GLY A 87 14.75 -3.13 -15.43
C GLY A 87 14.69 -4.59 -14.98
N SER A 88 15.22 -5.49 -15.80
CA SER A 88 15.25 -6.95 -15.51
C SER A 88 16.24 -7.37 -14.42
N GLU A 89 17.18 -6.49 -14.06
CA GLU A 89 18.24 -6.75 -13.07
C GLU A 89 18.02 -6.01 -11.74
N ASP A 90 16.86 -5.40 -11.56
CA ASP A 90 16.56 -4.68 -10.34
C ASP A 90 16.57 -5.62 -9.13
N ALA A 91 17.40 -5.27 -8.14
CA ALA A 91 17.41 -5.96 -6.87
C ALA A 91 16.02 -5.81 -6.20
N TYR A 92 15.53 -6.91 -5.62
CA TYR A 92 14.30 -6.93 -4.83
C TYR A 92 14.45 -6.18 -3.50
N ASP A 93 15.69 -5.86 -3.12
CA ASP A 93 16.08 -5.43 -1.77
C ASP A 93 15.53 -4.05 -1.37
N ASP A 94 15.14 -3.22 -2.32
CA ASP A 94 14.56 -1.89 -2.10
C ASP A 94 13.03 -1.85 -2.35
N VAL A 95 12.41 -2.99 -2.67
CA VAL A 95 10.97 -3.09 -2.89
C VAL A 95 10.27 -3.40 -1.56
N VAL A 96 9.43 -2.47 -1.10
CA VAL A 96 8.61 -2.63 0.09
C VAL A 96 7.22 -3.10 -0.32
N TRP A 97 6.83 -4.27 0.16
CA TRP A 97 5.49 -4.81 0.01
C TRP A 97 4.68 -4.50 1.26
N THR A 98 3.52 -3.88 1.06
CA THR A 98 2.61 -3.53 2.15
C THR A 98 1.22 -4.07 1.90
N MET A 99 0.54 -4.43 2.98
CA MET A 99 -0.83 -4.92 2.92
C MET A 99 -1.60 -4.59 4.19
N ALA A 100 -2.84 -4.14 4.02
CA ALA A 100 -3.80 -3.91 5.09
C ALA A 100 -5.10 -4.67 4.80
N PRO A 101 -5.08 -6.02 4.85
CA PRO A 101 -6.24 -6.83 4.48
C PRO A 101 -7.47 -6.50 5.37
N PRO A 102 -8.69 -6.76 4.88
CA PRO A 102 -9.91 -6.50 5.62
C PRO A 102 -9.88 -7.19 7.00
N CYS A 103 -10.17 -6.43 8.07
CA CYS A 103 -10.12 -6.94 9.43
C CYS A 103 -11.39 -7.69 9.85
N GLN A 104 -12.51 -7.46 9.14
CA GLN A 104 -13.84 -7.98 9.51
C GLN A 104 -13.95 -9.51 9.66
N PRO A 105 -13.17 -10.34 8.94
CA PRO A 105 -13.16 -11.79 9.20
C PRO A 105 -12.71 -12.15 10.63
N TYR A 106 -11.83 -11.33 11.21
CA TYR A 106 -11.11 -11.63 12.45
C TYR A 106 -11.55 -10.77 13.65
N THR A 107 -12.56 -9.90 13.48
CA THR A 107 -13.07 -9.07 14.58
C THR A 107 -13.97 -9.86 15.53
N ARG A 108 -13.83 -9.62 16.84
CA ARG A 108 -14.72 -10.20 17.88
C ARG A 108 -16.21 -9.92 17.65
N ARG A 109 -16.52 -8.76 17.05
CA ARG A 109 -17.88 -8.42 16.62
C ARG A 109 -18.06 -8.85 15.17
N GLY A 110 -19.14 -9.58 14.87
CA GLY A 110 -19.44 -10.08 13.53
C GLY A 110 -19.77 -11.57 13.53
N LYS A 111 -19.64 -12.21 12.37
CA LYS A 111 -19.95 -13.64 12.21
C LYS A 111 -18.86 -14.59 12.70
N GLY A 112 -17.67 -14.07 13.05
CA GLY A 112 -16.58 -14.89 13.58
C GLY A 112 -16.10 -16.00 12.65
N LEU A 113 -16.23 -15.81 11.32
CA LEU A 113 -15.94 -16.84 10.33
C LEU A 113 -14.44 -16.98 10.02
N ALA A 114 -13.62 -15.99 10.39
CA ALA A 114 -12.18 -16.01 10.15
C ALA A 114 -11.85 -16.41 8.70
N SER A 115 -11.06 -17.45 8.47
CA SER A 115 -10.65 -17.91 7.15
C SER A 115 -11.81 -18.39 6.26
N ASP A 116 -12.96 -18.74 6.83
CA ASP A 116 -14.15 -19.14 6.06
C ASP A 116 -14.94 -17.93 5.51
N ASP A 117 -14.59 -16.72 5.94
CA ASP A 117 -15.20 -15.51 5.40
C ASP A 117 -14.69 -15.24 3.97
N PRO A 118 -15.56 -15.00 2.97
CA PRO A 118 -15.12 -14.67 1.61
C PRO A 118 -14.14 -13.49 1.53
N ARG A 119 -14.19 -12.56 2.49
CA ARG A 119 -13.30 -11.41 2.57
C ARG A 119 -11.86 -11.78 2.97
N ALA A 120 -11.63 -12.96 3.52
CA ALA A 120 -10.29 -13.45 3.88
C ALA A 120 -9.57 -14.13 2.71
N ARG A 121 -10.28 -14.52 1.64
CA ARG A 121 -9.72 -15.33 0.54
C ARG A 121 -8.46 -14.70 -0.05
N SER A 122 -8.53 -13.43 -0.45
CA SER A 122 -7.42 -12.72 -1.06
C SER A 122 -6.14 -12.59 -0.20
N PHE A 123 -6.17 -12.99 1.07
CA PHE A 123 -5.00 -13.00 1.96
C PHE A 123 -4.65 -14.40 2.48
N ALA A 124 -5.63 -15.27 2.69
CA ALA A 124 -5.46 -16.55 3.39
C ALA A 124 -5.51 -17.79 2.49
N SER A 125 -5.74 -17.63 1.17
CA SER A 125 -5.81 -18.74 0.19
C SER A 125 -4.57 -18.84 -0.67
#